data_AF-A0A1X2G3A5-F1
#
_entry.id   AF-A0A1X2G3A5-F1
#
_cell.length_a   1.000
_cell.length_b   1.000
_cell.length_c   1.000
_cell.angle_alpha   90.00
_cell.angle_beta   90.00
_cell.angle_gamma   90.00
#
_symmetry.space_group_name_H-M   'P 1'
#
loop_
_entity.id
_entity.type
_entity.pdbx_description
1 polymer ?
#
loop_
_entity_poly.entity_id
_entity_poly.type
_entity_poly.pdbx_seq_one_letter_code
_entity_poly.pdbx_strand_id
1 'polypeptide(L)'
;MSALNVTKGVHPVTLTYDGEGLRIEGDLNAHKKVKSHYGCGCVPLPTPKGPDPTLLPIKNTYLLQVFYNDKTNMVQIHAVIPQAPDADDTDFELYKFMYSVDKDKVDQAKMYCHDIMQSVYHDLKPEKRLKVLINPFGGQGKAKSIFETNVRPVFNAAKCAVDIQYTEHQGHALQIAKEIDVDAYDAIVTVSGDGVIHEVINGFMQRPDAGTAIRKVPIGIIPGGTGNAMSICMLGEMAGFDPVATALQVIKGRPLALDICSVSYDDHRYFSFLSHSYGITSYADLATEHLR
;
A
#
# COMPACT_ATOMS: atom_id res chain seq x y z
N MET A 1 -26.07 4.23 10.92
CA MET A 1 -26.18 3.05 10.04
C MET A 1 -26.91 3.48 8.77
N SER A 2 -26.25 3.36 7.61
CA SER A 2 -26.83 3.70 6.29
C SER A 2 -26.86 2.44 5.41
N ALA A 3 -27.87 2.31 4.56
CA ALA A 3 -28.03 1.17 3.68
C ALA A 3 -28.36 1.59 2.25
N LEU A 4 -27.84 0.84 1.28
CA LEU A 4 -28.11 1.03 -0.14
C LEU A 4 -28.46 -0.32 -0.79
N ASN A 5 -29.65 -0.39 -1.39
CA ASN A 5 -30.09 -1.55 -2.16
C ASN A 5 -29.59 -1.45 -3.60
N VAL A 6 -28.81 -2.43 -4.02
CA VAL A 6 -28.17 -2.53 -5.34
C VAL A 6 -28.40 -3.93 -5.92
N THR A 7 -27.92 -4.18 -7.14
CA THR A 7 -28.05 -5.51 -7.77
C THR A 7 -26.74 -6.01 -8.34
N LYS A 8 -26.58 -7.34 -8.38
CA LYS A 8 -25.51 -8.03 -9.10
C LYS A 8 -26.13 -8.95 -10.16
N GLY A 9 -26.19 -8.47 -11.39
CA GLY A 9 -27.01 -9.11 -12.41
C GLY A 9 -28.49 -8.98 -12.03
N VAL A 10 -29.15 -10.11 -11.76
CA VAL A 10 -30.56 -10.16 -11.33
C VAL A 10 -30.73 -10.30 -9.81
N HIS A 11 -29.63 -10.51 -9.08
CA HIS A 11 -29.70 -10.79 -7.64
C HIS A 11 -29.68 -9.48 -6.84
N PRO A 12 -30.63 -9.27 -5.91
CA PRO A 12 -30.61 -8.12 -5.01
C PRO A 12 -29.45 -8.26 -4.02
N VAL A 13 -28.78 -7.14 -3.75
CA VAL A 13 -27.69 -7.03 -2.79
C VAL A 13 -27.93 -5.79 -1.92
N THR A 14 -27.73 -5.92 -0.62
CA THR A 14 -27.83 -4.81 0.32
C THR A 14 -26.44 -4.45 0.83
N LEU A 15 -26.06 -3.19 0.67
CA LEU A 15 -24.83 -2.63 1.22
C LEU A 15 -25.18 -1.88 2.50
N THR A 16 -24.71 -2.35 3.65
CA THR A 16 -25.01 -1.75 4.96
C THR A 16 -23.73 -1.26 5.59
N TYR A 17 -23.66 0.04 5.91
CA TYR A 17 -22.54 0.66 6.59
C TYR A 17 -22.94 1.10 8.00
N ASP A 18 -22.23 0.60 9.00
CA ASP A 18 -22.53 0.87 10.42
C ASP A 18 -21.66 1.96 11.04
N GLY A 19 -20.62 2.42 10.34
CA GLY A 19 -19.63 3.39 10.82
C GLY A 19 -18.26 2.75 11.12
N GLU A 20 -18.21 1.45 11.36
CA GLU A 20 -16.97 0.70 11.62
C GLU A 20 -16.57 -0.18 10.43
N GLY A 21 -17.55 -0.64 9.66
CA GLY A 21 -17.33 -1.44 8.46
C GLY A 21 -18.52 -1.50 7.52
N LEU A 22 -18.25 -2.06 6.34
CA LEU A 22 -19.23 -2.27 5.28
C LEU A 22 -19.61 -3.74 5.19
N ARG A 23 -20.88 -4.04 5.38
CA ARG A 23 -21.47 -5.36 5.16
C ARG A 23 -22.12 -5.43 3.79
N ILE A 24 -21.90 -6.55 3.09
CA ILE A 24 -22.47 -6.84 1.78
C ILE A 24 -23.34 -8.08 1.94
N GLU A 25 -24.66 -7.95 1.78
CA GLU A 25 -25.60 -9.06 1.97
C GLU A 25 -26.27 -9.42 0.64
N GLY A 26 -26.40 -10.73 0.36
CA GLY A 26 -27.06 -11.24 -0.85
C GLY A 26 -26.14 -11.44 -2.07
N ASP A 27 -24.84 -11.18 -1.94
CA ASP A 27 -23.87 -11.44 -3.01
C ASP A 27 -23.36 -12.90 -2.98
N LEU A 28 -24.09 -13.79 -3.65
CA LEU A 28 -23.77 -15.23 -3.75
C LEU A 28 -22.48 -15.56 -4.52
N ASN A 29 -21.82 -14.57 -5.14
CA ASN A 29 -20.61 -14.75 -5.96
C ASN A 29 -19.65 -13.57 -5.77
N ALA A 30 -19.48 -13.10 -4.53
CA ALA A 30 -18.74 -11.86 -4.21
C ALA A 30 -17.31 -11.80 -4.78
N HIS A 31 -16.71 -12.96 -5.02
CA HIS A 31 -15.34 -13.09 -5.50
C HIS A 31 -15.24 -13.04 -7.02
N LYS A 32 -14.90 -11.87 -7.58
CA LYS A 32 -14.09 -11.84 -8.80
C LYS A 32 -12.66 -11.51 -8.40
N LYS A 33 -11.78 -12.52 -8.34
CA LYS A 33 -10.34 -12.28 -8.27
C LYS A 33 -9.94 -11.40 -9.46
N VAL A 34 -9.16 -10.36 -9.22
CA VAL A 34 -8.50 -9.63 -10.30
C VAL A 34 -7.59 -10.62 -11.01
N LYS A 35 -7.93 -11.02 -12.24
CA LYS A 35 -7.08 -11.90 -13.03
C LYS A 35 -5.73 -11.20 -13.22
N SER A 36 -4.63 -11.85 -12.80
CA SER A 36 -3.33 -11.48 -13.32
C SER A 36 -3.39 -11.66 -14.84
N HIS A 37 -3.10 -10.61 -15.60
CA HIS A 37 -3.18 -10.66 -17.05
C HIS A 37 -2.07 -11.56 -17.59
N TYR A 38 -2.39 -12.85 -17.82
CA TYR A 38 -1.66 -13.72 -18.72
C TYR A 38 -2.65 -14.63 -19.46
N GLY A 39 -2.63 -14.54 -20.79
CA GLY A 39 -3.14 -15.58 -21.69
C GLY A 39 -4.64 -15.57 -22.01
N CYS A 40 -4.94 -15.49 -23.30
CA CYS A 40 -6.23 -15.85 -23.92
C CYS A 40 -6.56 -17.33 -23.68
N GLY A 41 -7.85 -17.67 -23.61
CA GLY A 41 -8.36 -19.04 -23.69
C GLY A 41 -9.31 -19.41 -22.56
N CYS A 42 -10.52 -19.83 -22.92
CA CYS A 42 -11.53 -20.35 -22.02
C CYS A 42 -10.98 -21.48 -21.15
N VAL A 43 -10.89 -21.28 -19.83
CA VAL A 43 -10.56 -22.31 -18.83
C VAL A 43 -11.58 -22.21 -17.69
N PRO A 44 -12.15 -23.34 -17.23
CA PRO A 44 -13.15 -23.36 -16.17
C PRO A 44 -12.59 -22.78 -14.86
N LEU A 45 -13.47 -22.11 -14.12
CA LEU A 45 -13.16 -21.46 -12.85
C LEU A 45 -12.63 -22.48 -11.84
N PRO A 46 -11.47 -22.24 -11.18
CA PRO A 46 -11.02 -23.10 -10.09
C PRO A 46 -11.99 -22.98 -8.91
N THR A 47 -12.19 -24.10 -8.20
CA THR A 47 -12.94 -24.16 -6.94
C THR A 47 -12.21 -23.36 -5.84
N PRO A 48 -12.95 -22.70 -4.92
CA PRO A 48 -12.37 -21.73 -4.00
C PRO A 48 -11.52 -22.38 -2.90
N LYS A 49 -10.49 -21.66 -2.42
CA LYS A 49 -9.66 -22.01 -1.24
C LYS A 49 -9.64 -20.89 -0.17
N GLY A 50 -10.76 -20.22 0.09
CA GLY A 50 -10.84 -19.20 1.16
C GLY A 50 -12.26 -18.91 1.61
N PRO A 51 -12.47 -18.38 2.84
CA PRO A 51 -13.78 -18.00 3.34
C PRO A 51 -14.38 -16.82 2.55
N ASP A 52 -15.71 -16.73 2.50
CA ASP A 52 -16.44 -15.67 1.81
C ASP A 52 -16.30 -14.32 2.58
N PRO A 53 -15.71 -13.27 1.98
CA PRO A 53 -15.48 -11.98 2.64
C PRO A 53 -16.77 -11.23 2.92
N THR A 54 -17.93 -11.70 2.43
CA THR A 54 -19.24 -11.12 2.75
C THR A 54 -19.82 -11.63 4.06
N LEU A 55 -19.24 -12.70 4.64
CA LEU A 55 -19.69 -13.25 5.92
C LEU A 55 -19.38 -12.33 7.10
N LEU A 56 -18.36 -11.47 6.97
CA LEU A 56 -17.97 -10.50 7.99
C LEU A 56 -17.93 -9.07 7.41
N PRO A 57 -18.25 -8.04 8.21
CA PRO A 57 -18.10 -6.65 7.75
C PRO A 57 -16.65 -6.33 7.35
N ILE A 58 -16.49 -5.69 6.19
CA ILE A 58 -15.20 -5.14 5.75
C ILE A 58 -14.90 -3.90 6.58
N LYS A 59 -13.94 -4.00 7.50
CA LYS A 59 -13.53 -2.90 8.39
C LYS A 59 -13.05 -1.68 7.60
N ASN A 60 -13.24 -0.47 8.14
CA ASN A 60 -12.78 0.79 7.55
C ASN A 60 -11.28 0.79 7.20
N THR A 61 -10.45 0.09 7.99
CA THR A 61 -9.01 -0.05 7.75
C THR A 61 -8.68 -0.76 6.43
N TYR A 62 -9.60 -1.59 5.93
CA TYR A 62 -9.44 -2.40 4.73
C TYR A 62 -10.11 -1.80 3.49
N LEU A 63 -11.00 -0.82 3.68
CA LEU A 63 -11.65 -0.10 2.59
C LEU A 63 -10.69 0.94 1.99
N LEU A 64 -10.43 0.80 0.69
CA LEU A 64 -9.57 1.71 -0.07
C LEU A 64 -10.37 2.82 -0.74
N GLN A 65 -11.48 2.45 -1.37
CA GLN A 65 -12.26 3.37 -2.19
C GLN A 65 -13.69 2.84 -2.38
N VAL A 66 -14.68 3.70 -2.22
CA VAL A 66 -16.11 3.41 -2.46
C VAL A 66 -16.66 4.56 -3.29
N PHE A 67 -17.08 4.26 -4.53
CA PHE A 67 -17.50 5.30 -5.46
C PHE A 67 -18.56 4.81 -6.42
N TYR A 68 -19.41 5.74 -6.84
CA TYR A 68 -20.32 5.53 -7.94
C TYR A 68 -19.64 5.90 -9.26
N ASN A 69 -19.77 5.04 -10.28
CA ASN A 69 -19.22 5.24 -11.60
C ASN A 69 -20.34 5.58 -12.59
N ASP A 70 -20.42 6.85 -13.02
CA ASP A 70 -21.45 7.34 -13.94
C ASP A 70 -21.43 6.62 -15.30
N LYS A 71 -20.28 6.13 -15.77
CA LYS A 71 -20.17 5.46 -17.07
C LYS A 71 -20.78 4.06 -17.06
N THR A 72 -20.68 3.36 -15.93
CA THR A 72 -21.18 2.00 -15.79
C THR A 72 -22.48 1.90 -15.01
N ASN A 73 -22.96 3.00 -14.41
CA ASN A 73 -24.10 3.03 -13.50
C ASN A 73 -23.96 2.01 -12.35
N MET A 74 -22.76 1.94 -11.77
CA MET A 74 -22.43 0.97 -10.72
C MET A 74 -21.74 1.65 -9.54
N VAL A 75 -22.07 1.18 -8.34
CA VAL A 75 -21.22 1.35 -7.15
C VAL A 75 -20.06 0.36 -7.24
N GLN A 76 -18.85 0.87 -7.07
CA GLN A 76 -17.63 0.08 -7.00
C GLN A 76 -17.00 0.24 -5.61
N ILE A 77 -16.68 -0.89 -4.98
CA ILE A 77 -16.02 -0.96 -3.69
C ILE A 77 -14.69 -1.68 -3.89
N HIS A 78 -13.61 -1.01 -3.53
CA HIS A 78 -12.27 -1.58 -3.53
C HIS A 78 -11.80 -1.76 -2.09
N ALA A 79 -11.37 -2.97 -1.76
CA ALA A 79 -10.91 -3.31 -0.43
C ALA A 79 -9.72 -4.27 -0.46
N VAL A 80 -8.84 -4.19 0.52
CA VAL A 80 -7.77 -5.15 0.75
C VAL A 80 -8.14 -5.95 1.98
N ILE A 81 -8.49 -7.22 1.78
CA ILE A 81 -9.12 -8.06 2.81
C ILE A 81 -8.12 -9.15 3.24
N PRO A 82 -7.94 -9.38 4.55
CA PRO A 82 -7.16 -10.51 5.05
C PRO A 82 -7.85 -11.84 4.69
N GLN A 83 -7.08 -12.84 4.26
CA GLN A 83 -7.65 -14.16 3.93
C GLN A 83 -8.19 -14.91 5.16
N ALA A 84 -7.64 -14.65 6.34
CA ALA A 84 -8.01 -15.22 7.63
C ALA A 84 -8.12 -14.10 8.67
N PRO A 85 -9.29 -13.45 8.81
CA PRO A 85 -9.46 -12.25 9.64
C PRO A 85 -9.20 -12.42 11.14
N ASP A 86 -9.32 -13.66 11.63
CA ASP A 86 -9.16 -14.03 13.04
C ASP A 86 -7.77 -14.62 13.33
N ALA A 87 -6.92 -14.75 12.32
CA ALA A 87 -5.53 -15.17 12.48
C ALA A 87 -4.65 -13.93 12.70
N ASP A 88 -3.74 -14.01 13.66
CA ASP A 88 -2.71 -12.98 13.85
C ASP A 88 -1.79 -12.87 12.61
N ASP A 89 -1.69 -13.95 11.82
CA ASP A 89 -0.89 -14.05 10.60
C ASP A 89 -1.76 -14.38 9.38
N THR A 90 -1.92 -13.44 8.45
CA THR A 90 -2.70 -13.66 7.23
C THR A 90 -2.25 -12.80 6.05
N ASP A 91 -2.25 -13.40 4.86
CA ASP A 91 -2.01 -12.69 3.60
C ASP A 91 -3.20 -11.78 3.26
N PHE A 92 -2.90 -10.67 2.59
CA PHE A 92 -3.93 -9.75 2.12
C PHE A 92 -4.20 -9.91 0.62
N GLU A 93 -5.47 -9.84 0.22
CA GLU A 93 -5.88 -9.85 -1.18
C GLU A 93 -6.71 -8.61 -1.53
N LEU A 94 -6.52 -8.10 -2.75
CA LEU A 94 -7.31 -7.00 -3.30
C LEU A 94 -8.63 -7.51 -3.90
N TYR A 95 -9.74 -7.00 -3.39
CA TYR A 95 -11.10 -7.24 -3.87
C TYR A 95 -11.69 -6.00 -4.54
N LYS A 96 -12.44 -6.25 -5.62
CA LYS A 96 -13.23 -5.24 -6.31
C LYS A 96 -14.66 -5.73 -6.45
N PHE A 97 -15.57 -5.13 -5.69
CA PHE A 97 -16.99 -5.40 -5.76
C PHE A 97 -17.65 -4.36 -6.66
N MET A 98 -18.61 -4.80 -7.48
CA MET A 98 -19.30 -3.95 -8.45
C MET A 98 -20.77 -4.30 -8.46
N TYR A 99 -21.62 -3.29 -8.24
CA TYR A 99 -23.06 -3.46 -8.13
C TYR A 99 -23.79 -2.42 -8.94
N SER A 100 -24.78 -2.85 -9.73
CA SER A 100 -25.65 -1.98 -10.51
C SER A 100 -26.60 -1.21 -9.60
N VAL A 101 -26.84 0.05 -9.93
CA VAL A 101 -27.76 0.93 -9.21
C VAL A 101 -28.99 1.21 -10.06
N ASP A 102 -30.18 1.17 -9.46
CA ASP A 102 -31.41 1.56 -10.14
C ASP A 102 -31.38 3.08 -10.48
N LYS A 103 -31.97 3.47 -11.61
CA LYS A 103 -31.88 4.86 -12.10
C LYS A 103 -32.42 5.90 -11.11
N ASP A 104 -33.44 5.53 -10.32
CA ASP A 104 -34.06 6.36 -9.28
C ASP A 104 -33.21 6.50 -8.00
N LYS A 105 -32.15 5.71 -7.85
CA LYS A 105 -31.28 5.68 -6.66
C LYS A 105 -29.88 6.24 -6.90
N VAL A 106 -29.62 6.82 -8.07
CA VAL A 106 -28.28 7.33 -8.44
C VAL A 106 -27.76 8.36 -7.43
N ASP A 107 -28.59 9.35 -7.07
CA ASP A 107 -28.18 10.40 -6.14
C ASP A 107 -27.96 9.84 -4.72
N GLN A 108 -28.82 8.91 -4.29
CA GLN A 108 -28.65 8.18 -3.04
C GLN A 108 -27.33 7.40 -3.03
N ALA A 109 -26.98 6.73 -4.12
CA ALA A 109 -25.74 5.97 -4.23
C ALA A 109 -24.50 6.87 -4.21
N LYS A 110 -24.56 8.05 -4.83
CA LYS A 110 -23.47 9.05 -4.78
C LYS A 110 -23.25 9.56 -3.36
N MET A 111 -24.33 9.95 -2.67
CA MET A 111 -24.26 10.38 -1.27
C MET A 111 -23.75 9.26 -0.36
N TYR A 112 -24.27 8.04 -0.53
CA TYR A 112 -23.84 6.87 0.24
C TYR A 112 -22.32 6.60 0.10
N CYS A 113 -21.79 6.64 -1.13
CA CYS A 113 -20.35 6.50 -1.36
C CYS A 113 -19.55 7.62 -0.69
N HIS A 114 -20.03 8.86 -0.80
CA HIS A 114 -19.36 10.02 -0.21
C HIS A 114 -19.24 9.92 1.31
N ASP A 115 -20.35 9.58 1.98
CA ASP A 115 -20.41 9.47 3.44
C ASP A 115 -19.49 8.35 3.95
N ILE A 116 -19.44 7.21 3.26
CA ILE A 116 -18.50 6.13 3.57
C ILE A 116 -17.07 6.61 3.42
N MET A 117 -16.73 7.28 2.32
CA MET A 117 -15.36 7.74 2.09
C MET A 117 -14.91 8.77 3.12
N GLN A 118 -15.80 9.66 3.56
CA GLN A 118 -15.54 10.57 4.67
C GLN A 118 -15.25 9.82 5.97
N SER A 119 -16.04 8.79 6.29
CA SER A 119 -15.86 8.00 7.52
C SER A 119 -14.62 7.10 7.48
N VAL A 120 -14.37 6.45 6.35
CA VAL A 120 -13.26 5.49 6.14
C VAL A 120 -11.89 6.17 6.23
N TYR A 121 -11.77 7.40 5.75
CA TYR A 121 -10.52 8.15 5.83
C TYR A 121 -10.48 9.11 7.01
N HIS A 122 -11.61 9.68 7.44
CA HIS A 122 -11.71 10.59 8.57
C HIS A 122 -10.67 11.73 8.48
N ASP A 123 -9.56 11.63 9.22
CA ASP A 123 -8.44 12.59 9.26
C ASP A 123 -7.31 12.28 8.26
N LEU A 124 -7.37 11.13 7.61
CA LEU A 124 -6.41 10.70 6.60
C LEU A 124 -6.74 11.32 5.24
N LYS A 125 -5.71 11.63 4.47
CA LYS A 125 -5.87 12.06 3.08
C LYS A 125 -6.10 10.85 2.16
N PRO A 126 -7.24 10.75 1.46
CA PRO A 126 -7.43 9.74 0.40
C PRO A 126 -6.66 10.13 -0.87
N GLU A 127 -6.54 9.19 -1.81
CA GLU A 127 -5.98 9.44 -3.15
C GLU A 127 -4.57 10.09 -3.11
N LYS A 128 -3.71 9.62 -2.18
CA LYS A 128 -2.39 10.19 -1.93
C LYS A 128 -1.53 10.30 -3.20
N ARG A 129 -0.74 11.37 -3.28
CA ARG A 129 0.32 11.58 -4.29
C ARG A 129 1.59 10.90 -3.80
N LEU A 130 2.07 9.90 -4.51
CA LEU A 130 3.17 9.03 -4.09
C LEU A 130 4.34 9.13 -5.07
N LYS A 131 5.53 9.50 -4.58
CA LYS A 131 6.78 9.31 -5.32
C LYS A 131 7.32 7.93 -5.00
N VAL A 132 7.34 7.01 -5.96
CA VAL A 132 7.81 5.64 -5.77
C VAL A 132 9.22 5.50 -6.33
N LEU A 133 10.17 5.18 -5.45
CA LEU A 133 11.56 4.88 -5.80
C LEU A 133 11.76 3.36 -5.81
N ILE A 134 12.03 2.79 -6.97
CA ILE A 134 12.19 1.35 -7.14
C ILE A 134 13.65 1.05 -7.44
N ASN A 135 14.28 0.20 -6.63
CA ASN A 135 15.59 -0.33 -6.96
C ASN A 135 15.46 -1.67 -7.67
N PRO A 136 15.61 -1.74 -9.01
CA PRO A 136 15.43 -2.97 -9.77
C PRO A 136 16.53 -4.01 -9.49
N PHE A 137 17.66 -3.59 -8.92
CA PHE A 137 18.80 -4.44 -8.60
C PHE A 137 18.82 -4.89 -7.13
N GLY A 138 17.86 -4.44 -6.32
CA GLY A 138 17.78 -4.80 -4.91
C GLY A 138 17.45 -6.28 -4.71
N GLY A 139 18.20 -6.94 -3.82
CA GLY A 139 18.02 -8.36 -3.49
C GLY A 139 18.01 -9.27 -4.70
N GLN A 140 16.98 -10.10 -4.85
CA GLN A 140 16.81 -11.04 -5.98
C GLN A 140 16.34 -10.36 -7.30
N GLY A 141 16.42 -9.03 -7.41
CA GLY A 141 15.96 -8.29 -8.59
C GLY A 141 14.45 -8.31 -8.80
N LYS A 142 13.67 -8.62 -7.75
CA LYS A 142 12.21 -8.79 -7.82
C LYS A 142 11.42 -7.51 -7.55
N ALA A 143 12.05 -6.44 -7.08
CA ALA A 143 11.39 -5.19 -6.69
C ALA A 143 10.41 -4.65 -7.75
N LYS A 144 10.81 -4.65 -9.02
CA LYS A 144 9.93 -4.22 -10.13
C LYS A 144 8.71 -5.12 -10.26
N SER A 145 8.90 -6.45 -10.21
CA SER A 145 7.80 -7.42 -10.33
C SER A 145 6.84 -7.33 -9.14
N ILE A 146 7.38 -7.23 -7.92
CA ILE A 146 6.62 -7.02 -6.68
C ILE A 146 5.76 -5.77 -6.80
N PHE A 147 6.36 -4.66 -7.24
CA PHE A 147 5.63 -3.42 -7.41
C PHE A 147 4.50 -3.55 -8.43
N GLU A 148 4.80 -4.02 -9.64
CA GLU A 148 3.82 -4.10 -10.72
C GLU A 148 2.69 -5.11 -10.44
N THR A 149 3.00 -6.22 -9.76
CA THR A 149 2.06 -7.33 -9.54
C THR A 149 1.22 -7.14 -8.28
N ASN A 150 1.80 -6.63 -7.19
CA ASN A 150 1.14 -6.60 -5.88
C ASN A 150 0.78 -5.18 -5.45
N VAL A 151 1.68 -4.21 -5.63
CA VAL A 151 1.57 -2.88 -5.01
C VAL A 151 0.81 -1.90 -5.90
N ARG A 152 1.19 -1.80 -7.18
CA ARG A 152 0.54 -0.91 -8.16
C ARG A 152 -0.97 -1.16 -8.25
N PRO A 153 -1.49 -2.41 -8.28
CA PRO A 153 -2.93 -2.64 -8.30
C PRO A 153 -3.65 -2.07 -7.07
N VAL A 154 -3.03 -2.14 -5.88
CA VAL A 154 -3.55 -1.60 -4.61
C VAL A 154 -3.56 -0.07 -4.65
N PHE A 155 -2.46 0.57 -5.03
CA PHE A 155 -2.38 2.02 -5.20
C PHE A 155 -3.40 2.54 -6.22
N ASN A 156 -3.54 1.85 -7.35
CA ASN A 156 -4.56 2.18 -8.36
C ASN A 156 -5.99 2.01 -7.81
N ALA A 157 -6.24 0.98 -7.01
CA ALA A 157 -7.54 0.74 -6.41
C ALA A 157 -7.92 1.82 -5.39
N ALA A 158 -6.93 2.38 -4.67
CA ALA A 158 -7.06 3.55 -3.81
C ALA A 158 -7.05 4.90 -4.57
N LYS A 159 -6.91 4.87 -5.90
CA LYS A 159 -6.76 6.05 -6.78
C LYS A 159 -5.61 6.98 -6.39
N CYS A 160 -4.52 6.43 -5.84
CA CYS A 160 -3.31 7.21 -5.60
C CYS A 160 -2.73 7.73 -6.91
N ALA A 161 -2.19 8.96 -6.90
CA ALA A 161 -1.40 9.50 -8.00
C ALA A 161 0.04 9.03 -7.83
N VAL A 162 0.50 8.12 -8.70
CA VAL A 162 1.77 7.42 -8.55
C VAL A 162 2.78 7.92 -9.58
N ASP A 163 3.86 8.57 -9.11
CA ASP A 163 5.04 8.91 -9.92
C ASP A 163 6.15 7.89 -9.63
N ILE A 164 6.61 7.16 -10.64
CA ILE A 164 7.55 6.05 -10.48
C ILE A 164 8.91 6.45 -11.05
N GLN A 165 9.95 6.25 -10.26
CA GLN A 165 11.34 6.43 -10.68
C GLN A 165 12.18 5.22 -10.29
N TYR A 166 12.90 4.66 -11.26
CA TYR A 166 13.84 3.58 -11.03
C TYR A 166 15.20 4.15 -10.64
N THR A 167 15.82 3.60 -9.60
CA THR A 167 17.20 3.93 -9.26
C THR A 167 18.15 3.17 -10.17
N GLU A 168 19.27 3.80 -10.53
CA GLU A 168 20.17 3.29 -11.58
C GLU A 168 21.55 2.88 -11.03
N HIS A 169 21.97 3.52 -9.94
CA HIS A 169 23.23 3.26 -9.27
C HIS A 169 23.09 3.57 -7.77
N GLN A 170 24.09 3.15 -6.99
CA GLN A 170 24.20 3.49 -5.58
C GLN A 170 24.21 5.02 -5.41
N GLY A 171 23.45 5.53 -4.44
CA GLY A 171 23.30 6.95 -4.17
C GLY A 171 22.31 7.69 -5.09
N HIS A 172 21.69 7.01 -6.07
CA HIS A 172 20.71 7.68 -6.94
C HIS A 172 19.44 8.07 -6.14
N ALA A 173 18.97 7.27 -5.17
CA ALA A 173 17.82 7.66 -4.36
C ALA A 173 18.12 8.87 -3.46
N LEU A 174 19.37 9.01 -3.03
CA LEU A 174 19.85 10.18 -2.29
C LEU A 174 19.76 11.44 -3.15
N GLN A 175 20.26 11.38 -4.39
CA GLN A 175 20.19 12.50 -5.33
C GLN A 175 18.74 12.92 -5.58
N ILE A 176 17.86 11.94 -5.84
CA ILE A 176 16.42 12.18 -6.05
C ILE A 176 15.80 12.85 -4.80
N ALA A 177 16.03 12.31 -3.60
CA ALA A 177 15.46 12.86 -2.37
C ALA A 177 16.01 14.26 -2.05
N LYS A 178 17.24 14.56 -2.44
CA LYS A 178 17.82 15.90 -2.28
C LYS A 178 17.12 16.94 -3.17
N GLU A 179 16.70 16.55 -4.37
CA GLU A 179 16.15 17.48 -5.38
C GLU A 179 14.61 17.48 -5.42
N ILE A 180 13.95 16.55 -4.74
CA ILE A 180 12.49 16.40 -4.80
C ILE A 180 11.73 17.64 -4.32
N ASP A 181 10.63 17.95 -4.99
CA ASP A 181 9.65 18.90 -4.47
C ASP A 181 8.82 18.24 -3.36
N VAL A 182 9.09 18.62 -2.11
CA VAL A 182 8.42 18.07 -0.92
C VAL A 182 6.94 18.50 -0.81
N ASP A 183 6.49 19.45 -1.62
CA ASP A 183 5.08 19.90 -1.64
C ASP A 183 4.26 19.14 -2.69
N ALA A 184 4.93 18.56 -3.68
CA ALA A 184 4.30 17.79 -4.76
C ALA A 184 3.79 16.41 -4.31
N TYR A 185 4.33 15.86 -3.23
CA TYR A 185 4.05 14.50 -2.78
C TYR A 185 3.52 14.45 -1.35
N ASP A 186 2.68 13.46 -1.09
CA ASP A 186 2.18 13.17 0.25
C ASP A 186 3.03 12.10 0.96
N ALA A 187 3.82 11.32 0.20
CA ALA A 187 4.83 10.39 0.71
C ALA A 187 5.86 10.04 -0.38
N ILE A 188 7.08 9.68 0.05
CA ILE A 188 8.04 8.93 -0.78
C ILE A 188 7.91 7.46 -0.41
N VAL A 189 7.73 6.58 -1.38
CA VAL A 189 7.60 5.14 -1.18
C VAL A 189 8.83 4.45 -1.75
N THR A 190 9.55 3.68 -0.94
CA THR A 190 10.69 2.89 -1.41
C THR A 190 10.26 1.45 -1.68
N VAL A 191 10.54 0.93 -2.87
CA VAL A 191 10.42 -0.50 -3.19
C VAL A 191 11.82 -1.07 -3.32
N SER A 192 12.39 -1.48 -2.19
CA SER A 192 13.76 -1.96 -2.07
C SER A 192 13.97 -2.59 -0.69
N GLY A 193 15.22 -2.77 -0.29
CA GLY A 193 15.59 -2.99 1.11
C GLY A 193 15.97 -1.70 1.83
N ASP A 194 16.49 -1.85 3.05
CA ASP A 194 16.79 -0.75 3.97
C ASP A 194 17.81 0.28 3.41
N GLY A 195 18.66 -0.12 2.47
CA GLY A 195 19.66 0.77 1.85
C GLY A 195 19.06 1.97 1.09
N VAL A 196 17.93 1.78 0.40
CA VAL A 196 17.28 2.91 -0.31
C VAL A 196 16.61 3.85 0.69
N ILE A 197 16.06 3.33 1.79
CA ILE A 197 15.55 4.15 2.88
C ILE A 197 16.68 5.03 3.44
N HIS A 198 17.85 4.43 3.65
CA HIS A 198 19.04 5.14 4.12
C HIS A 198 19.47 6.26 3.15
N GLU A 199 19.47 5.98 1.85
CA GLU A 199 19.76 6.98 0.82
C GLU A 199 18.75 8.14 0.85
N VAL A 200 17.45 7.86 0.93
CA VAL A 200 16.40 8.89 0.98
C VAL A 200 16.57 9.79 2.20
N ILE A 201 16.79 9.22 3.39
CA ILE A 201 16.99 9.99 4.62
C ILE A 201 18.23 10.90 4.48
N ASN A 202 19.35 10.36 4.02
CA ASN A 202 20.56 11.16 3.83
C ASN A 202 20.38 12.22 2.74
N GLY A 203 19.59 11.95 1.70
CA GLY A 203 19.24 12.93 0.66
C GLY A 203 18.45 14.10 1.24
N PHE A 204 17.42 13.82 2.04
CA PHE A 204 16.68 14.85 2.77
C PHE A 204 17.57 15.66 3.71
N MET A 205 18.47 15.00 4.44
CA MET A 205 19.36 15.68 5.38
C MET A 205 20.45 16.55 4.71
N GLN A 206 20.67 16.39 3.41
CA GLN A 206 21.55 17.27 2.62
C GLN A 206 20.85 18.47 1.99
N ARG A 207 19.54 18.63 2.23
CA ARG A 207 18.78 19.77 1.71
C ARG A 207 18.95 21.01 2.59
N PRO A 208 18.84 22.21 2.02
CA PRO A 208 18.80 23.45 2.81
C PRO A 208 17.62 23.49 3.80
N ASP A 209 16.49 22.87 3.46
CA ASP A 209 15.26 22.78 4.24
C ASP A 209 15.09 21.41 4.93
N ALA A 210 16.19 20.70 5.22
CA ALA A 210 16.19 19.32 5.73
C ALA A 210 15.19 19.05 6.87
N GLY A 211 15.12 19.95 7.86
CA GLY A 211 14.23 19.81 9.02
C GLY A 211 12.73 19.85 8.64
N THR A 212 12.37 20.59 7.60
CA THR A 212 11.02 20.62 7.05
C THR A 212 10.78 19.39 6.18
N ALA A 213 11.70 19.07 5.28
CA ALA A 213 11.58 17.95 4.35
C ALA A 213 11.31 16.62 5.07
N ILE A 214 12.14 16.29 6.07
CA ILE A 214 12.05 15.01 6.81
C ILE A 214 10.76 14.90 7.66
N ARG A 215 10.18 16.03 8.09
CA ARG A 215 8.95 16.06 8.90
C ARG A 215 7.70 16.10 8.04
N LYS A 216 7.80 16.67 6.83
CA LYS A 216 6.66 16.92 5.95
C LYS A 216 6.31 15.69 5.10
N VAL A 217 7.32 15.01 4.56
CA VAL A 217 7.12 13.90 3.63
C VAL A 217 7.51 12.58 4.29
N PRO A 218 6.53 11.78 4.77
CA PRO A 218 6.81 10.48 5.35
C PRO A 218 7.37 9.51 4.30
N ILE A 219 8.15 8.53 4.77
CA ILE A 219 8.70 7.45 3.95
C ILE A 219 7.82 6.20 4.13
N GLY A 220 7.20 5.76 3.03
CA GLY A 220 6.51 4.48 2.92
C GLY A 220 7.48 3.38 2.50
N ILE A 221 7.37 2.20 3.11
CA ILE A 221 8.30 1.10 2.90
C ILE A 221 7.54 -0.06 2.26
N ILE A 222 8.02 -0.53 1.11
CA ILE A 222 7.55 -1.74 0.45
C ILE A 222 8.76 -2.69 0.36
N PRO A 223 8.68 -3.90 0.94
CA PRO A 223 9.78 -4.86 0.92
C PRO A 223 10.05 -5.31 -0.51
N GLY A 224 11.24 -5.00 -1.01
CA GLY A 224 11.68 -5.38 -2.36
C GLY A 224 13.15 -5.81 -2.43
N GLY A 225 13.86 -5.77 -1.30
CA GLY A 225 15.26 -6.17 -1.19
C GLY A 225 15.47 -7.40 -0.31
N THR A 226 16.73 -7.72 -0.03
CA THR A 226 17.14 -8.81 0.87
C THR A 226 17.03 -8.43 2.35
N GLY A 227 17.42 -7.20 2.72
CA GLY A 227 17.21 -6.64 4.06
C GLY A 227 15.96 -5.77 4.10
N ASN A 228 14.93 -6.19 4.83
CA ASN A 228 13.66 -5.47 5.00
C ASN A 228 13.37 -5.22 6.50
N ALA A 229 14.41 -4.98 7.28
CA ALA A 229 14.32 -4.95 8.74
C ALA A 229 13.36 -3.87 9.23
N MET A 230 13.33 -2.68 8.60
CA MET A 230 12.36 -1.66 9.00
C MET A 230 10.92 -2.04 8.75
N SER A 231 10.65 -2.69 7.61
CA SER A 231 9.30 -3.15 7.29
C SER A 231 8.81 -4.13 8.37
N ILE A 232 9.69 -5.05 8.77
CA ILE A 232 9.43 -6.03 9.83
C ILE A 232 9.27 -5.36 11.19
N CYS A 233 10.12 -4.39 11.56
CA CYS A 233 9.99 -3.67 12.82
C CYS A 233 8.67 -2.89 12.93
N MET A 234 8.15 -2.39 11.80
CA MET A 234 6.91 -1.61 11.78
C MET A 234 5.65 -2.47 11.76
N LEU A 235 5.69 -3.61 11.08
CA LEU A 235 4.49 -4.40 10.77
C LEU A 235 4.52 -5.84 11.29
N GLY A 236 5.62 -6.28 11.89
CA GLY A 236 5.86 -7.69 12.23
C GLY A 236 6.41 -8.49 11.04
N GLU A 237 6.82 -9.74 11.29
CA GLU A 237 7.49 -10.59 10.30
C GLU A 237 6.61 -10.81 9.05
N MET A 238 5.38 -11.30 9.22
CA MET A 238 4.52 -11.66 8.09
C MET A 238 4.08 -10.43 7.28
N ALA A 239 3.41 -9.46 7.92
CA ALA A 239 2.94 -8.26 7.22
C ALA A 239 4.08 -7.36 6.73
N GLY A 240 5.23 -7.38 7.39
CA GLY A 240 6.44 -6.68 6.96
C GLY A 240 7.05 -7.24 5.68
N PHE A 241 6.78 -8.51 5.33
CA PHE A 241 7.17 -9.10 4.05
C PHE A 241 6.06 -9.09 3.00
N ASP A 242 4.80 -8.89 3.38
CA ASP A 242 3.67 -8.82 2.43
C ASP A 242 3.62 -7.44 1.72
N PRO A 243 3.85 -7.38 0.38
CA PRO A 243 3.78 -6.14 -0.38
C PRO A 243 2.37 -5.51 -0.41
N VAL A 244 1.31 -6.31 -0.25
CA VAL A 244 -0.07 -5.83 -0.21
C VAL A 244 -0.37 -5.18 1.15
N ALA A 245 0.06 -5.81 2.25
CA ALA A 245 -0.09 -5.25 3.60
C ALA A 245 0.68 -3.92 3.75
N THR A 246 1.92 -3.88 3.27
CA THR A 246 2.75 -2.67 3.28
C THR A 246 2.18 -1.57 2.38
N ALA A 247 1.61 -1.90 1.22
CA ALA A 247 0.89 -0.94 0.38
C ALA A 247 -0.36 -0.38 1.08
N LEU A 248 -1.12 -1.23 1.78
CA LEU A 248 -2.24 -0.80 2.62
C LEU A 248 -1.77 0.18 3.70
N GLN A 249 -0.63 -0.11 4.35
CA GLN A 249 -0.05 0.79 5.34
C GLN A 249 0.39 2.14 4.75
N VAL A 250 0.92 2.18 3.53
CA VAL A 250 1.23 3.47 2.87
C VAL A 250 -0.04 4.31 2.67
N ILE A 251 -1.16 3.67 2.31
CA ILE A 251 -2.44 4.35 2.06
C ILE A 251 -3.10 4.78 3.37
N LYS A 252 -3.26 3.85 4.32
CA LYS A 252 -4.09 3.99 5.52
C LYS A 252 -3.30 4.32 6.79
N GLY A 253 -1.99 4.15 6.77
CA GLY A 253 -1.12 4.43 7.89
C GLY A 253 -1.01 5.93 8.19
N ARG A 254 -0.75 6.20 9.48
CA ARG A 254 -0.38 7.53 9.98
C ARG A 254 1.14 7.64 10.03
N PRO A 255 1.71 8.83 9.74
CA PRO A 255 3.14 9.06 9.92
C PRO A 255 3.57 8.79 11.37
N LEU A 256 4.59 7.95 11.53
CA LEU A 256 5.24 7.68 12.81
C LEU A 256 6.58 8.43 12.84
N ALA A 257 6.80 9.23 13.87
CA ALA A 257 8.11 9.84 14.10
C ALA A 257 9.08 8.78 14.62
N LEU A 258 10.23 8.65 13.97
CA LEU A 258 11.31 7.76 14.36
C LEU A 258 12.57 8.58 14.62
N ASP A 259 13.36 8.13 15.58
CA ASP A 259 14.65 8.72 15.87
C ASP A 259 15.66 8.38 14.76
N ILE A 260 16.50 9.36 14.42
CA ILE A 260 17.64 9.17 13.52
C ILE A 260 18.92 9.51 14.26
N CYS A 261 19.93 8.64 14.11
CA CYS A 261 21.24 8.82 14.69
C CYS A 261 22.15 9.56 13.70
N SER A 262 22.69 10.70 14.13
CA SER A 262 23.71 11.43 13.40
C SER A 262 25.08 10.85 13.74
N VAL A 263 25.79 10.33 12.74
CA VAL A 263 27.16 9.85 12.89
C VAL A 263 28.11 10.80 12.20
N SER A 264 29.23 11.08 12.87
CA SER A 264 30.26 11.98 12.37
C SER A 264 31.63 11.33 12.55
N TYR A 265 32.45 11.41 11.50
CA TYR A 265 33.82 10.93 11.49
C TYR A 265 34.63 11.82 10.54
N ASP A 266 35.75 12.35 11.03
CA ASP A 266 36.51 13.42 10.37
C ASP A 266 35.57 14.55 9.89
N ASP A 267 35.65 14.94 8.62
CA ASP A 267 34.80 15.96 7.99
C ASP A 267 33.49 15.37 7.39
N HIS A 268 33.18 14.11 7.67
CA HIS A 268 31.99 13.43 7.16
C HIS A 268 30.88 13.34 8.21
N ARG A 269 29.64 13.52 7.74
CA ARG A 269 28.43 13.32 8.54
C ARG A 269 27.38 12.57 7.73
N TYR A 270 26.79 11.54 8.32
CA TYR A 270 25.66 10.81 7.76
C TYR A 270 24.65 10.46 8.85
N PHE A 271 23.46 10.03 8.43
CA PHE A 271 22.36 9.69 9.32
C PHE A 271 21.94 8.24 9.12
N SER A 272 21.66 7.55 10.22
CA SER A 272 21.20 6.16 10.20
C SER A 272 20.00 6.01 11.13
N PHE A 273 19.10 5.10 10.79
CA PHE A 273 17.77 4.99 11.41
C PHE A 273 17.52 3.64 12.08
N LEU A 274 18.36 2.62 11.84
CA LEU A 274 18.11 1.25 12.29
C LEU A 274 19.22 0.72 13.19
N SER A 275 20.43 0.60 12.66
CA SER A 275 21.55 0.02 13.40
C SER A 275 22.88 0.63 12.99
N HIS A 276 23.81 0.58 13.94
CA HIS A 276 25.24 0.74 13.70
C HIS A 276 25.94 -0.47 14.31
N SER A 277 26.75 -1.14 13.53
CA SER A 277 27.42 -2.37 13.94
C SER A 277 28.92 -2.26 13.71
N TYR A 278 29.70 -2.76 14.67
CA TYR A 278 31.14 -2.86 14.62
C TYR A 278 31.58 -4.24 15.12
N GLY A 279 32.74 -4.71 14.67
CA GLY A 279 33.26 -6.04 15.03
C GLY A 279 32.58 -7.17 14.26
N ILE A 280 32.20 -8.23 14.98
CA ILE A 280 31.79 -9.51 14.38
C ILE A 280 30.55 -9.38 13.48
N THR A 281 29.56 -8.57 13.87
CA THR A 281 28.32 -8.38 13.09
C THR A 281 28.62 -7.72 11.74
N SER A 282 29.37 -6.61 11.74
CA SER A 282 29.79 -5.93 10.51
C SER A 282 30.69 -6.80 9.63
N TYR A 283 31.52 -7.66 10.23
CA TYR A 283 32.32 -8.62 9.47
C TYR A 283 31.44 -9.69 8.81
N ALA A 284 30.42 -10.18 9.52
CA ALA A 284 29.45 -11.13 8.99
C ALA A 284 28.62 -10.50 7.85
N ASP A 285 28.17 -9.25 7.98
CA ASP A 285 27.45 -8.55 6.91
C ASP A 285 28.29 -8.49 5.63
N LEU A 286 29.54 -8.00 5.71
CA LEU A 286 30.45 -7.95 4.56
C LEU A 286 30.78 -9.33 4.00
N ALA A 287 31.05 -10.30 4.88
CA ALA A 287 31.41 -11.65 4.47
C ALA A 287 30.26 -12.40 3.80
N THR A 288 28.99 -12.00 4.01
CA THR A 288 27.82 -12.68 3.45
C THR A 288 27.22 -11.99 2.23
N GLU A 289 27.75 -10.84 1.80
CA GLU A 289 27.26 -10.12 0.61
C GLU A 289 27.22 -11.00 -0.65
N HIS A 290 28.21 -11.88 -0.82
CA HIS A 290 28.31 -12.79 -1.96
C HIS A 290 27.27 -13.93 -1.96
N LEU A 291 26.47 -14.07 -0.89
CA LEU A 291 25.42 -15.07 -0.75
C LEU A 291 24.03 -14.55 -1.18
N ARG A 292 23.93 -13.29 -1.61
CA ARG A 292 22.67 -12.63 -2.00
C ARG A 292 22.14 -13.07 -3.36
#